data_AF-A0A2T5NPT6-F1
#
_entry.id   AF-A0A2T5NPT6-F1
#
_cell.length_a   1.000
_cell.length_b   1.000
_cell.length_c   1.000
_cell.angle_alpha   90.00
_cell.angle_beta   90.00
_cell.angle_gamma   90.00
#
_symmetry.space_group_name_H-M   'P 1'
#
loop_
_entity.id
_entity.type
_entity.pdbx_description
1 polymer ?
#
loop_
_entity_poly.entity_id
_entity_poly.type
_entity_poly.pdbx_seq_one_letter_code
_entity_poly.pdbx_strand_id
1 'polypeptide(L)'
;MLILSAPAGIASLSQQSHTLAAGSNLDLVAQRDTNQTSGRRWIHNVGQHISLFVTGLQDKISLKLIAAKGKVQMLAQSDSVEVTADKDVTVTSCKERITVAAKREILLNVSGGAYIRIAGGNIELHCPGKVSVKGASHQMSGPAQMTVTHPDYPQSIPRMPLSLRLDQSPQGGNSSWTGMPYTLHADGGEVERGIIDESGHLAVKHAVTTQKYTVELANGVKFDIPVANELSKPDKGALANAGFHKVVAGGAPPDGRVEPDEHARARYHRLLNGEADASPAGE
;
A
#
# COMPACT_ATOMS: atom_id res chain seq x y z
N MET A 1 1.43 31.99 -30.93
CA MET A 1 0.54 31.02 -31.59
C MET A 1 1.08 30.74 -32.98
N LEU A 2 1.06 29.49 -33.42
CA LEU A 2 1.44 29.06 -34.77
C LEU A 2 0.23 28.33 -35.37
N ILE A 3 -0.13 28.62 -36.62
CA ILE A 3 -1.21 27.95 -37.34
C ILE A 3 -0.65 27.36 -38.62
N LEU A 4 -0.91 26.07 -38.85
CA LEU A 4 -0.58 25.34 -40.07
C LEU A 4 -1.91 24.91 -40.71
N SER A 5 -2.20 25.35 -41.93
CA SER A 5 -3.43 25.00 -42.65
C SER A 5 -3.14 24.76 -44.13
N ALA A 6 -3.66 23.67 -44.66
CA ALA A 6 -3.55 23.31 -46.07
C ALA A 6 -4.81 22.53 -46.49
N PRO A 7 -5.62 23.04 -47.45
CA PRO A 7 -6.86 22.37 -47.88
C PRO A 7 -6.66 20.95 -48.43
N ALA A 8 -5.50 20.68 -49.02
CA ALA A 8 -5.13 19.37 -49.54
C ALA A 8 -4.44 18.46 -48.50
N GLY A 9 -4.12 18.97 -47.31
CA GLY A 9 -3.51 18.21 -46.21
C GLY A 9 -2.09 18.64 -45.81
N ILE A 10 -1.62 18.11 -44.68
CA ILE A 10 -0.30 18.38 -44.09
C ILE A 10 0.37 17.04 -43.78
N ALA A 11 1.65 16.90 -44.16
CA ALA A 11 2.49 15.77 -43.75
C ALA A 11 3.65 16.26 -42.87
N SER A 12 3.80 15.69 -41.68
CA SER A 12 4.92 15.95 -40.77
C SER A 12 5.65 14.64 -40.51
N LEU A 13 6.90 14.54 -40.96
CA LEU A 13 7.66 13.29 -41.01
C LEU A 13 9.07 13.50 -40.43
N SER A 14 9.63 12.46 -39.83
CA SER A 14 11.01 12.43 -39.32
C SER A 14 11.55 11.00 -39.39
N GLN A 15 12.82 10.85 -39.79
CA GLN A 15 13.50 9.54 -39.78
C GLN A 15 13.95 9.12 -38.38
N GLN A 16 14.14 10.10 -37.47
CA GLN A 16 14.62 9.84 -36.11
C GLN A 16 13.45 9.83 -35.14
N SER A 17 12.96 11.00 -34.76
CA SER A 17 11.88 11.15 -33.79
C SER A 17 10.93 12.29 -34.13
N HIS A 18 9.69 12.16 -33.67
CA HIS A 18 8.64 13.17 -33.71
C HIS A 18 8.06 13.27 -32.31
N THR A 19 8.01 14.48 -31.74
CA THR A 19 7.54 14.71 -30.37
C THR A 19 6.54 15.85 -30.37
N LEU A 20 5.37 15.58 -29.79
CA LEU A 20 4.32 16.56 -29.54
C LEU A 20 4.16 16.67 -28.03
N ALA A 21 4.30 17.87 -27.49
CA ALA A 21 4.15 18.16 -26.07
C ALA A 21 3.32 19.42 -25.90
N ALA A 22 2.39 19.38 -24.95
CA ALA A 22 1.57 20.52 -24.57
C ALA A 22 1.56 20.61 -23.03
N GLY A 23 1.59 21.84 -22.50
CA GLY A 23 1.53 22.07 -21.05
C GLY A 23 0.13 21.88 -20.46
N SER A 24 -0.90 21.93 -21.30
CA SER A 24 -2.30 21.70 -20.91
C SER A 24 -2.88 20.50 -21.67
N ASN A 25 -3.34 20.70 -22.90
CA ASN A 25 -4.10 19.70 -23.66
C ASN A 25 -3.46 19.45 -25.03
N LEU A 26 -3.60 18.22 -25.51
CA LEU A 26 -3.29 17.82 -26.89
C LEU A 26 -4.56 17.23 -27.51
N ASP A 27 -5.20 17.97 -28.41
CA ASP A 27 -6.43 17.56 -29.07
C ASP A 27 -6.14 17.07 -30.50
N LEU A 28 -6.55 15.82 -30.78
CA LEU A 28 -6.46 15.21 -32.11
C LEU A 28 -7.87 14.87 -32.59
N VAL A 29 -8.39 15.66 -33.53
CA VAL A 29 -9.76 15.54 -34.03
C VAL A 29 -9.73 15.21 -35.51
N ALA A 30 -10.46 14.17 -35.90
CA ALA A 30 -10.68 13.79 -37.29
C ALA A 30 -12.17 13.54 -37.54
N GLN A 31 -12.69 14.03 -38.66
CA GLN A 31 -14.10 13.82 -39.02
C GLN A 31 -14.40 12.38 -39.45
N ARG A 32 -13.39 11.70 -40.03
CA ARG A 32 -13.56 10.36 -40.58
C ARG A 32 -12.88 9.32 -39.70
N ASP A 33 -11.55 9.24 -39.75
CA ASP A 33 -10.78 8.21 -39.07
C ASP A 33 -9.52 8.79 -38.41
N THR A 34 -9.19 8.33 -37.20
CA THR A 34 -7.87 8.52 -36.58
C THR A 34 -7.15 7.19 -36.56
N ASN A 35 -6.02 7.09 -37.27
CA ASN A 35 -5.22 5.88 -37.36
C ASN A 35 -3.89 6.06 -36.64
N GLN A 36 -3.60 5.18 -35.68
CA GLN A 36 -2.32 5.13 -34.99
C GLN A 36 -1.70 3.74 -35.17
N THR A 37 -0.51 3.70 -35.75
CA THR A 37 0.21 2.46 -36.04
C THR A 37 1.62 2.54 -35.50
N SER A 38 2.07 1.50 -34.79
CA SER A 38 3.43 1.37 -34.29
C SER A 38 4.02 0.03 -34.69
N GLY A 39 5.27 0.03 -35.15
CA GLY A 39 5.96 -1.21 -35.54
C GLY A 39 6.40 -2.08 -34.37
N ARG A 40 6.52 -1.53 -33.15
CA ARG A 40 7.04 -2.27 -31.98
C ARG A 40 6.14 -2.23 -30.76
N ARG A 41 5.72 -1.03 -30.32
CA ARG A 41 4.92 -0.87 -29.10
C ARG A 41 4.08 0.40 -29.14
N TRP A 42 2.89 0.31 -28.57
CA TRP A 42 2.03 1.45 -28.30
C TRP A 42 1.80 1.50 -26.79
N ILE A 43 2.12 2.62 -26.16
CA ILE A 43 2.06 2.81 -24.71
C ILE A 43 1.29 4.10 -24.45
N HIS A 44 0.28 4.01 -23.58
CA HIS A 44 -0.52 5.14 -23.16
C HIS A 44 -0.59 5.15 -21.62
N ASN A 45 0.04 6.15 -21.01
CA ASN A 45 0.08 6.33 -19.56
C ASN A 45 -0.75 7.57 -19.21
N VAL A 46 -1.71 7.45 -18.30
CA VAL A 46 -2.63 8.53 -17.93
C VAL A 46 -2.70 8.66 -16.42
N GLY A 47 -2.74 9.89 -15.91
CA GLY A 47 -2.72 10.16 -14.47
C GLY A 47 -4.07 10.01 -13.76
N GLN A 48 -5.19 10.06 -14.50
CA GLN A 48 -6.54 9.99 -13.90
C GLN A 48 -7.38 8.84 -14.47
N HIS A 49 -7.77 8.90 -15.75
CA HIS A 49 -8.63 7.87 -16.34
C HIS A 49 -8.44 7.78 -17.87
N ILE A 50 -8.79 6.62 -18.43
CA ILE A 50 -8.93 6.41 -19.89
C ILE A 50 -10.42 6.17 -20.16
N SER A 51 -10.99 6.89 -21.11
CA SER A 51 -12.37 6.67 -21.59
C SER A 51 -12.35 6.32 -23.07
N LEU A 52 -12.85 5.14 -23.42
CA LEU A 52 -12.99 4.69 -24.80
C LEU A 52 -14.47 4.49 -25.10
N PHE A 53 -15.00 5.32 -25.98
CA PHE A 53 -16.41 5.31 -26.31
C PHE A 53 -16.60 5.27 -27.82
N VAL A 54 -17.45 4.35 -28.30
CA VAL A 54 -17.75 4.19 -29.71
C VAL A 54 -19.21 4.53 -29.94
N THR A 55 -19.47 5.65 -30.61
CA THR A 55 -20.80 6.09 -31.02
C THR A 55 -20.96 5.95 -32.52
N GLY A 56 -22.09 5.42 -32.99
CA GLY A 56 -22.39 5.37 -34.42
C GLY A 56 -23.87 5.14 -34.70
N LEU A 57 -24.21 5.06 -35.99
CA LEU A 57 -25.54 4.64 -36.47
C LEU A 57 -25.63 3.11 -36.41
N GLN A 58 -26.83 2.61 -36.06
CA GLN A 58 -27.15 1.30 -35.44
C GLN A 58 -26.46 0.02 -35.95
N ASP A 59 -25.87 -0.02 -37.14
CA ASP A 59 -25.51 -1.29 -37.80
C ASP A 59 -23.99 -1.59 -37.84
N LYS A 60 -23.11 -0.69 -37.39
CA LYS A 60 -21.65 -0.83 -37.59
C LYS A 60 -20.78 -0.40 -36.40
N ILE A 61 -21.31 -0.47 -35.18
CA ILE A 61 -20.57 -0.06 -33.97
C ILE A 61 -19.91 -1.29 -33.35
N SER A 62 -18.59 -1.27 -33.20
CA SER A 62 -17.88 -2.32 -32.45
C SER A 62 -16.60 -1.79 -31.84
N LEU A 63 -16.34 -2.15 -30.58
CA LEU A 63 -15.01 -2.10 -29.97
C LEU A 63 -14.36 -3.47 -30.13
N LYS A 64 -13.13 -3.50 -30.68
CA LYS A 64 -12.36 -4.74 -30.84
C LYS A 64 -10.99 -4.58 -30.20
N LEU A 65 -10.68 -5.44 -29.22
CA LEU A 65 -9.37 -5.54 -28.57
C LEU A 65 -8.83 -6.94 -28.86
N ILE A 66 -7.85 -7.03 -29.76
CA ILE A 66 -7.36 -8.31 -30.29
C ILE A 66 -5.84 -8.37 -30.17
N ALA A 67 -5.34 -9.42 -29.52
CA ALA A 67 -3.93 -9.82 -29.59
C ALA A 67 -3.82 -11.08 -30.45
N ALA A 68 -3.15 -10.99 -31.61
CA ALA A 68 -2.99 -12.13 -32.52
C ALA A 68 -2.13 -13.25 -31.92
N LYS A 69 -1.16 -12.88 -31.07
CA LYS A 69 -0.31 -13.77 -30.29
C LYS A 69 0.00 -13.11 -28.94
N GLY A 70 0.35 -13.94 -27.97
CA GLY A 70 0.69 -13.47 -26.62
C GLY A 70 -0.53 -13.37 -25.71
N LYS A 71 -0.27 -12.96 -24.45
CA LYS A 71 -1.26 -12.93 -23.38
C LYS A 71 -1.93 -11.56 -23.30
N VAL A 72 -3.26 -11.53 -23.28
CA VAL A 72 -4.04 -10.36 -22.88
C VAL A 72 -4.19 -10.36 -21.37
N GLN A 73 -3.98 -9.22 -20.73
CA GLN A 73 -4.14 -9.03 -19.29
C GLN A 73 -4.99 -7.80 -19.01
N MET A 74 -6.00 -7.94 -18.16
CA MET A 74 -6.83 -6.86 -17.65
C MET A 74 -6.83 -6.99 -16.13
N LEU A 75 -6.43 -5.93 -15.43
CA LEU A 75 -6.21 -5.92 -13.99
C LEU A 75 -6.68 -4.59 -13.41
N ALA A 76 -7.54 -4.63 -12.39
CA ALA A 76 -7.79 -3.52 -11.49
C ALA A 76 -7.11 -3.86 -10.15
N GLN A 77 -6.05 -3.12 -9.80
CA GLN A 77 -5.18 -3.49 -8.67
C GLN A 77 -5.73 -3.06 -7.31
N SER A 78 -6.57 -2.03 -7.28
CA SER A 78 -7.13 -1.46 -6.05
C SER A 78 -8.65 -1.35 -6.10
N ASP A 79 -9.29 -1.78 -7.19
CA ASP A 79 -10.72 -1.63 -7.41
C ASP A 79 -11.26 -2.82 -8.24
N SER A 80 -12.54 -2.74 -8.58
CA SER A 80 -13.33 -3.75 -9.29
C SER A 80 -13.14 -3.72 -10.81
N VAL A 81 -13.49 -4.84 -11.44
CA VAL A 81 -13.68 -4.95 -12.89
C VAL A 81 -15.15 -5.30 -13.13
N GLU A 82 -15.85 -4.48 -13.91
CA GLU A 82 -17.23 -4.72 -14.32
C GLU A 82 -17.30 -5.00 -15.83
N VAL A 83 -18.03 -6.05 -16.20
CA VAL A 83 -18.30 -6.41 -17.60
C VAL A 83 -19.79 -6.69 -17.74
N THR A 84 -20.49 -5.75 -18.38
CA THR A 84 -21.95 -5.77 -18.52
C THR A 84 -22.31 -5.68 -20.01
N ALA A 85 -23.29 -6.48 -20.44
CA ALA A 85 -23.83 -6.44 -21.80
C ALA A 85 -25.36 -6.49 -21.75
N ASP A 86 -26.01 -5.78 -22.68
CA ASP A 86 -27.47 -5.83 -22.88
C ASP A 86 -27.95 -7.18 -23.45
N LYS A 87 -27.06 -7.85 -24.19
CA LYS A 87 -27.26 -9.19 -24.74
C LYS A 87 -26.30 -10.17 -24.03
N ASP A 88 -25.69 -11.07 -24.80
CA ASP A 88 -24.89 -12.15 -24.25
C ASP A 88 -23.46 -11.71 -23.89
N VAL A 89 -22.97 -12.21 -22.75
CA VAL A 89 -21.54 -12.24 -22.43
C VAL A 89 -21.04 -13.67 -22.62
N THR A 90 -20.11 -13.87 -23.57
CA THR A 90 -19.53 -15.20 -23.85
C THR A 90 -18.07 -15.23 -23.40
N VAL A 91 -17.72 -16.19 -22.53
CA VAL A 91 -16.34 -16.48 -22.12
C VAL A 91 -15.97 -17.88 -22.58
N THR A 92 -15.00 -17.99 -23.50
CA THR A 92 -14.63 -19.26 -24.13
C THR A 92 -13.13 -19.47 -24.13
N SER A 93 -12.70 -20.67 -23.71
CA SER A 93 -11.36 -21.19 -23.95
C SER A 93 -11.45 -22.35 -24.95
N CYS A 94 -10.90 -22.18 -26.15
CA CYS A 94 -11.07 -23.15 -27.24
C CYS A 94 -10.20 -24.41 -27.11
N LYS A 95 -9.15 -24.37 -26.29
CA LYS A 95 -8.13 -25.44 -26.23
C LYS A 95 -7.85 -25.96 -24.83
N GLU A 96 -8.01 -25.12 -23.81
CA GLU A 96 -7.59 -25.44 -22.46
C GLU A 96 -8.76 -25.23 -21.48
N ARG A 97 -8.58 -24.39 -20.47
CA ARG A 97 -9.53 -24.22 -19.36
C ARG A 97 -9.94 -22.77 -19.16
N ILE A 98 -11.05 -22.60 -18.45
CA ILE A 98 -11.45 -21.35 -17.80
C ILE A 98 -11.26 -21.56 -16.29
N THR A 99 -10.74 -20.56 -15.60
CA THR A 99 -10.54 -20.62 -14.14
C THR A 99 -11.11 -19.36 -13.53
N VAL A 100 -12.08 -19.55 -12.63
CA VAL A 100 -12.70 -18.49 -11.84
C VAL A 100 -12.36 -18.77 -10.38
N ALA A 101 -11.69 -17.82 -9.75
CA ALA A 101 -11.27 -17.93 -8.36
C ALA A 101 -11.57 -16.60 -7.66
N ALA A 102 -12.06 -16.68 -6.43
CA ALA A 102 -12.31 -15.53 -5.58
C ALA A 102 -11.92 -15.86 -4.13
N LYS A 103 -11.49 -14.83 -3.39
CA LYS A 103 -11.12 -14.97 -1.98
C LYS A 103 -12.34 -15.11 -1.06
N ARG A 104 -13.46 -14.46 -1.41
CA ARG A 104 -14.67 -14.38 -0.57
C ARG A 104 -15.81 -15.24 -1.10
N GLU A 105 -16.23 -14.98 -2.34
CA GLU A 105 -17.44 -15.58 -2.90
C GLU A 105 -17.38 -15.64 -4.43
N ILE A 106 -17.92 -16.72 -5.00
CA ILE A 106 -18.34 -16.79 -6.40
C ILE A 106 -19.86 -17.02 -6.40
N LEU A 107 -20.62 -16.11 -7.02
CA LEU A 107 -22.07 -16.18 -7.14
C LEU A 107 -22.47 -16.19 -8.62
N LEU A 108 -23.23 -17.20 -9.02
CA LEU A 108 -23.86 -17.30 -10.33
C LEU A 108 -25.37 -17.32 -10.12
N ASN A 109 -26.08 -16.30 -10.57
CA ASN A 109 -27.52 -16.17 -10.32
C ASN A 109 -28.27 -15.76 -11.59
N VAL A 110 -29.57 -16.01 -11.58
CA VAL A 110 -30.51 -15.52 -12.59
C VAL A 110 -31.67 -14.79 -11.91
N SER A 111 -32.32 -13.88 -12.63
CA SER A 111 -33.46 -13.10 -12.11
C SER A 111 -34.62 -13.99 -11.63
N GLY A 112 -34.76 -15.19 -12.18
CA GLY A 112 -35.73 -16.20 -11.75
C GLY A 112 -35.43 -16.87 -10.40
N GLY A 113 -34.43 -16.41 -9.64
CA GLY A 113 -34.15 -16.84 -8.26
C GLY A 113 -33.32 -18.12 -8.11
N ALA A 114 -32.89 -18.75 -9.21
CA ALA A 114 -31.92 -19.83 -9.15
C ALA A 114 -30.49 -19.29 -9.01
N TYR A 115 -29.66 -19.95 -8.19
CA TYR A 115 -28.27 -19.57 -8.03
C TYR A 115 -27.34 -20.74 -7.63
N ILE A 116 -26.06 -20.54 -7.91
CA ILE A 116 -24.93 -21.33 -7.43
C ILE A 116 -24.01 -20.38 -6.67
N ARG A 117 -23.72 -20.69 -5.41
CA ARG A 117 -22.84 -19.88 -4.56
C ARG A 117 -21.73 -20.74 -3.98
N ILE A 118 -20.50 -20.24 -4.07
CA ILE A 118 -19.31 -20.87 -3.49
C ILE A 118 -18.70 -19.86 -2.50
N ALA A 119 -18.82 -20.13 -1.20
CA ALA A 119 -18.38 -19.22 -0.14
C ALA A 119 -18.05 -19.99 1.15
N GLY A 120 -17.01 -19.57 1.87
CA GLY A 120 -16.66 -20.15 3.19
C GLY A 120 -16.40 -21.65 3.18
N GLY A 121 -15.93 -22.22 2.06
CA GLY A 121 -15.73 -23.65 1.88
C GLY A 121 -17.00 -24.45 1.52
N ASN A 122 -18.16 -23.79 1.46
CA ASN A 122 -19.44 -24.41 1.11
C ASN A 122 -19.81 -24.17 -0.35
N ILE A 123 -20.61 -25.08 -0.91
CA ILE A 123 -21.25 -24.96 -2.22
C ILE A 123 -22.76 -25.02 -2.00
N GLU A 124 -23.48 -23.96 -2.38
CA GLU A 124 -24.94 -23.87 -2.31
C GLU A 124 -25.52 -23.89 -3.72
N LEU A 125 -26.50 -24.77 -3.96
CA LEU A 125 -27.24 -24.88 -5.21
C LEU A 125 -28.73 -24.78 -4.91
N HIS A 126 -29.31 -23.60 -5.13
CA HIS A 126 -30.73 -23.33 -4.83
C HIS A 126 -31.48 -22.97 -6.11
N CYS A 127 -32.71 -23.46 -6.24
CA CYS A 127 -33.64 -23.01 -7.27
C CYS A 127 -35.10 -23.15 -6.80
N PRO A 128 -36.01 -22.27 -7.23
CA PRO A 128 -37.44 -22.39 -6.91
C PRO A 128 -38.14 -23.54 -7.65
N GLY A 129 -37.58 -23.96 -8.79
CA GLY A 129 -38.09 -25.06 -9.60
C GLY A 129 -37.38 -26.39 -9.31
N LYS A 130 -37.09 -27.12 -10.39
CA LYS A 130 -36.45 -28.44 -10.33
C LYS A 130 -34.94 -28.33 -10.59
N VAL A 131 -34.14 -28.92 -9.71
CA VAL A 131 -32.74 -29.28 -10.02
C VAL A 131 -32.74 -30.62 -10.76
N SER A 132 -32.24 -30.67 -11.99
CA SER A 132 -32.11 -31.91 -12.78
C SER A 132 -30.65 -32.34 -12.86
N VAL A 133 -30.27 -33.33 -12.07
CA VAL A 133 -28.94 -33.95 -12.12
C VAL A 133 -29.03 -35.26 -12.93
N LYS A 134 -28.22 -35.40 -13.98
CA LYS A 134 -28.16 -36.59 -14.84
C LYS A 134 -26.72 -37.10 -14.91
N GLY A 135 -26.50 -38.38 -14.62
CA GLY A 135 -25.19 -39.03 -14.69
C GLY A 135 -25.32 -40.55 -14.57
N ALA A 136 -24.31 -41.29 -15.04
CA ALA A 136 -24.27 -42.76 -14.92
C ALA A 136 -23.93 -43.24 -13.50
N SER A 137 -23.29 -42.39 -12.68
CA SER A 137 -22.92 -42.65 -11.29
C SER A 137 -22.90 -41.34 -10.50
N HIS A 138 -23.30 -41.42 -9.23
CA HIS A 138 -23.24 -40.32 -8.27
C HIS A 138 -22.57 -40.81 -6.99
N GLN A 139 -21.42 -40.24 -6.64
CA GLN A 139 -20.64 -40.64 -5.47
C GLN A 139 -20.51 -39.46 -4.50
N MET A 140 -20.92 -39.65 -3.26
CA MET A 140 -20.82 -38.65 -2.18
C MET A 140 -19.90 -39.21 -1.07
N SER A 141 -18.58 -39.06 -1.26
CA SER A 141 -17.53 -39.68 -0.43
C SER A 141 -17.15 -38.88 0.83
N GLY A 142 -17.92 -37.86 1.21
CA GLY A 142 -17.54 -36.92 2.26
C GLY A 142 -16.75 -35.70 1.74
N PRO A 143 -16.32 -34.79 2.64
CA PRO A 143 -15.72 -33.51 2.28
C PRO A 143 -14.29 -33.67 1.73
N ALA A 144 -13.94 -32.83 0.75
CA ALA A 144 -12.59 -32.69 0.19
C ALA A 144 -12.29 -31.20 -0.05
N GLN A 145 -11.01 -30.82 -0.14
CA GLN A 145 -10.59 -29.43 -0.32
C GLN A 145 -9.49 -29.29 -1.38
N MET A 146 -9.49 -28.17 -2.09
CA MET A 146 -8.43 -27.76 -3.01
C MET A 146 -8.09 -26.29 -2.77
N THR A 147 -6.85 -26.00 -2.38
CA THR A 147 -6.39 -24.63 -2.13
C THR A 147 -5.92 -24.00 -3.44
N VAL A 148 -6.60 -22.94 -3.89
CA VAL A 148 -6.12 -22.09 -4.99
C VAL A 148 -5.38 -20.90 -4.38
N THR A 149 -4.06 -20.86 -4.52
CA THR A 149 -3.26 -19.68 -4.18
C THR A 149 -3.60 -18.55 -5.14
N HIS A 150 -4.08 -17.43 -4.60
CA HIS A 150 -4.25 -16.21 -5.39
C HIS A 150 -2.87 -15.62 -5.70
N PRO A 151 -2.65 -15.02 -6.88
CA PRO A 151 -1.41 -14.31 -7.15
C PRO A 151 -1.22 -13.20 -6.12
N ASP A 152 -0.11 -13.23 -5.38
CA ASP A 152 0.24 -12.14 -4.47
C ASP A 152 0.51 -10.88 -5.31
N TYR A 153 -0.28 -9.84 -5.07
CA TYR A 153 0.02 -8.53 -5.63
C TYR A 153 1.23 -7.93 -4.90
N PRO A 154 2.13 -7.21 -5.60
CA PRO A 154 3.20 -6.50 -4.94
C PRO A 154 2.62 -5.41 -4.04
N GLN A 155 2.59 -5.67 -2.73
CA GLN A 155 2.31 -4.66 -1.71
C GLN A 155 3.55 -3.76 -1.59
N SER A 156 3.71 -2.83 -2.52
CA SER A 156 4.79 -1.84 -2.48
C SER A 156 4.44 -0.71 -1.50
N ILE A 157 4.39 -1.03 -0.20
CA ILE A 157 4.64 -0.01 0.82
C ILE A 157 6.16 -0.01 1.02
N PRO A 158 6.88 1.07 0.71
CA PRO A 158 8.32 1.13 0.94
C PRO A 158 8.56 0.96 2.44
N ARG A 159 9.24 -0.13 2.80
CA ARG A 159 9.67 -0.41 4.17
C ARG A 159 11.10 0.10 4.33
N MET A 160 11.32 1.00 5.28
CA MET A 160 12.64 1.46 5.67
C MET A 160 13.09 0.74 6.95
N PRO A 161 14.38 0.42 7.10
CA PRO A 161 14.88 -0.09 8.38
C PRO A 161 14.89 1.03 9.42
N LEU A 162 14.22 0.81 10.56
CA LEU A 162 14.28 1.67 11.75
C LEU A 162 14.93 0.87 12.88
N SER A 163 16.06 1.34 13.39
CA SER A 163 16.70 0.74 14.57
C SER A 163 16.26 1.50 15.82
N LEU A 164 15.65 0.79 16.77
CA LEU A 164 15.26 1.33 18.07
C LEU A 164 16.28 0.86 19.12
N ARG A 165 16.86 1.83 19.82
CA ARG A 165 17.74 1.60 20.97
C ARG A 165 16.97 1.89 22.24
N LEU A 166 16.85 0.87 23.10
CA LEU A 166 16.13 0.96 24.38
C LEU A 166 17.08 1.34 25.55
N ASP A 167 18.40 1.32 25.32
CA ASP A 167 19.46 1.65 26.27
C ASP A 167 19.74 3.17 26.31
N GLN A 168 18.70 3.98 26.55
CA GLN A 168 18.81 5.44 26.48
C GLN A 168 19.11 6.07 27.84
N SER A 169 20.18 5.62 28.52
CA SER A 169 20.74 6.40 29.62
C SER A 169 22.22 6.68 29.41
N PRO A 170 22.74 7.86 29.82
CA PRO A 170 24.15 8.22 29.67
C PRO A 170 25.11 7.27 30.40
N GLN A 171 24.61 6.49 31.35
CA GLN A 171 25.33 5.46 32.12
C GLN A 171 24.89 4.04 31.77
N GLY A 172 24.05 3.88 30.74
CA GLY A 172 23.38 2.64 30.37
C GLY A 172 24.15 1.84 29.31
N GLY A 173 25.46 2.06 29.19
CA GLY A 173 26.31 1.26 28.31
C GLY A 173 26.22 -0.21 28.73
N ASN A 174 25.48 -0.99 27.95
CA ASN A 174 25.17 -2.41 28.15
C ASN A 174 24.10 -2.72 29.21
N SER A 175 22.90 -2.14 29.08
CA SER A 175 21.73 -2.75 29.73
C SER A 175 21.49 -4.15 29.14
N SER A 176 21.77 -5.21 29.90
CA SER A 176 21.63 -6.64 29.56
C SER A 176 20.17 -7.06 29.31
N TRP A 177 19.55 -6.49 28.27
CA TRP A 177 18.19 -6.81 27.85
C TRP A 177 18.19 -7.91 26.79
N THR A 178 19.39 -8.40 26.44
CA THR A 178 19.61 -9.60 25.65
C THR A 178 18.80 -10.76 26.21
N GLY A 179 18.02 -11.40 25.34
CA GLY A 179 17.14 -12.51 25.73
C GLY A 179 15.76 -12.08 26.24
N MET A 180 15.49 -10.77 26.33
CA MET A 180 14.20 -10.27 26.80
C MET A 180 13.13 -10.29 25.70
N PRO A 181 11.97 -10.93 25.90
CA PRO A 181 10.88 -10.89 24.94
C PRO A 181 10.24 -9.49 24.89
N TYR A 182 9.94 -9.04 23.68
CA TYR A 182 9.19 -7.81 23.43
C TYR A 182 8.00 -8.05 22.51
N THR A 183 6.97 -7.23 22.69
CA THR A 183 5.85 -7.07 21.77
C THR A 183 5.88 -5.65 21.24
N LEU A 184 5.99 -5.50 19.93
CA LEU A 184 5.94 -4.22 19.24
C LEU A 184 4.54 -3.95 18.72
N HIS A 185 3.98 -2.81 19.12
CA HIS A 185 2.73 -2.29 18.59
C HIS A 185 3.02 -1.08 17.67
N ALA A 186 2.37 -1.02 16.51
CA ALA A 186 2.36 0.13 15.61
C ALA A 186 0.95 0.73 15.60
N ASP A 187 0.82 2.02 15.95
CA ASP A 187 -0.45 2.73 16.03
C ASP A 187 -1.55 1.97 16.83
N GLY A 188 -1.12 1.21 17.85
CA GLY A 188 -1.99 0.40 18.72
C GLY A 188 -2.26 -1.03 18.25
N GLY A 189 -1.88 -1.42 17.03
CA GLY A 189 -1.96 -2.79 16.53
C GLY A 189 -0.67 -3.58 16.81
N GLU A 190 -0.77 -4.82 17.24
CA GLU A 190 0.41 -5.69 17.42
C GLU A 190 1.03 -6.03 16.05
N VAL A 191 2.30 -5.69 15.85
CA VAL A 191 3.02 -5.89 14.58
C VAL A 191 4.07 -6.97 14.66
N GLU A 192 4.72 -7.13 15.82
CA GLU A 192 5.84 -8.06 15.96
C GLU A 192 5.99 -8.56 17.40
N ARG A 193 6.37 -9.82 17.56
CA ARG A 193 6.91 -10.36 18.81
C ARG A 193 8.30 -10.90 18.54
N GLY A 194 9.24 -10.57 19.42
CA GLY A 194 10.62 -11.00 19.25
C GLY A 194 11.36 -11.09 20.58
N ILE A 195 12.64 -11.45 20.48
CA ILE A 195 13.57 -11.48 21.60
C ILE A 195 14.67 -10.46 21.27
N ILE A 196 15.01 -9.59 22.22
CA ILE A 196 16.07 -8.62 22.04
C ILE A 196 17.41 -9.36 21.91
N ASP A 197 18.17 -9.03 20.86
CA ASP A 197 19.45 -9.66 20.56
C ASP A 197 20.60 -9.12 21.42
N GLU A 198 21.81 -9.65 21.22
CA GLU A 198 23.03 -9.24 21.94
C GLU A 198 23.42 -7.77 21.69
N SER A 199 22.92 -7.15 20.62
CA SER A 199 23.22 -5.76 20.29
C SER A 199 22.34 -4.75 21.04
N GLY A 200 21.25 -5.23 21.66
CA GLY A 200 20.25 -4.38 22.31
C GLY A 200 19.46 -3.51 21.33
N HIS A 201 19.58 -3.78 20.02
CA HIS A 201 18.89 -3.05 18.96
C HIS A 201 17.64 -3.81 18.54
N LEU A 202 16.58 -3.06 18.29
CA LEU A 202 15.36 -3.59 17.72
C LEU A 202 15.24 -3.10 16.27
N ALA A 203 15.45 -4.00 15.32
CA ALA A 203 15.35 -3.73 13.88
C ALA A 203 13.88 -3.82 13.41
N VAL A 204 13.20 -2.68 13.36
CA VAL A 204 11.81 -2.59 12.91
C VAL A 204 11.75 -2.31 11.41
N LYS A 205 10.92 -3.07 10.69
CA LYS A 205 10.55 -2.75 9.30
C LYS A 205 9.52 -1.63 9.31
N HIS A 206 9.99 -0.38 9.31
CA HIS A 206 9.14 0.79 9.39
C HIS A 206 8.37 1.01 8.09
N ALA A 207 7.04 1.12 8.22
CA ALA A 207 6.17 1.61 7.16
C ALA A 207 5.94 3.11 7.37
N VAL A 208 6.16 3.91 6.32
CA VAL A 208 6.08 5.39 6.35
C VAL A 208 4.73 5.96 6.83
N THR A 209 3.69 5.15 6.90
CA THR A 209 2.37 5.54 7.43
C THR A 209 2.25 5.40 8.95
N THR A 210 3.22 4.78 9.62
CA THR A 210 3.17 4.51 11.07
C THR A 210 3.60 5.74 11.86
N GLN A 211 2.76 6.23 12.77
CA GLN A 211 3.05 7.45 13.54
C GLN A 211 3.60 7.17 14.94
N LYS A 212 3.27 6.02 15.53
CA LYS A 212 3.71 5.66 16.88
C LYS A 212 4.08 4.19 16.96
N TYR A 213 5.22 3.91 17.59
CA TYR A 213 5.57 2.57 18.07
C TYR A 213 5.43 2.51 19.59
N THR A 214 4.92 1.40 20.10
CA THR A 214 4.95 1.08 21.53
C THR A 214 5.63 -0.27 21.69
N VAL A 215 6.77 -0.30 22.37
CA VAL A 215 7.48 -1.54 22.72
C VAL A 215 7.10 -1.92 24.13
N GLU A 216 6.42 -3.05 24.30
CA GLU A 216 6.12 -3.64 25.61
C GLU A 216 7.04 -4.83 25.86
N LEU A 217 7.74 -4.80 26.98
CA LEU A 217 8.64 -5.87 27.37
C LEU A 217 7.96 -6.82 28.34
N ALA A 218 8.43 -8.06 28.39
CA ALA A 218 7.87 -9.09 29.27
C ALA A 218 7.88 -8.73 30.77
N ASN A 219 8.75 -7.81 31.21
CA ASN A 219 8.76 -7.31 32.59
C ASN A 219 7.72 -6.19 32.85
N GLY A 220 6.89 -5.85 31.87
CA GLY A 220 5.85 -4.81 31.97
C GLY A 220 6.33 -3.39 31.66
N VAL A 221 7.61 -3.18 31.31
CA VAL A 221 8.09 -1.85 30.89
C VAL A 221 7.58 -1.56 29.48
N LYS A 222 7.00 -0.37 29.29
CA LYS A 222 6.48 0.11 28.00
C LYS A 222 7.25 1.34 27.55
N PHE A 223 7.68 1.33 26.29
CA PHE A 223 8.33 2.46 25.62
C PHE A 223 7.43 2.99 24.53
N ASP A 224 6.98 4.23 24.68
CA ASP A 224 6.26 4.96 23.63
C ASP A 224 7.24 5.76 22.78
N ILE A 225 7.33 5.42 21.50
CA ILE A 225 8.27 5.95 20.54
C ILE A 225 7.46 6.67 19.45
N PRO A 226 7.30 8.00 19.54
CA PRO A 226 6.67 8.78 18.49
C PRO A 226 7.60 8.85 17.28
N VAL A 227 7.09 8.51 16.10
CA VAL A 227 7.79 8.71 14.83
C VAL A 227 7.36 10.08 14.29
N ALA A 228 8.18 11.10 14.58
CA ALA A 228 7.94 12.44 14.06
C ALA A 228 8.51 12.55 12.64
N ASN A 229 7.68 12.97 11.67
CA ASN A 229 8.14 13.25 10.30
C ASN A 229 9.06 14.49 10.23
N GLU A 230 8.96 15.41 11.21
CA GLU A 230 9.80 16.61 11.32
C GLU A 230 10.15 16.90 12.80
N LEU A 231 11.42 17.17 13.07
CA LEU A 231 11.89 17.64 14.39
C LEU A 231 11.55 19.13 14.55
N SER A 232 10.71 19.48 15.52
CA SER A 232 10.34 20.89 15.75
C SER A 232 11.52 21.79 16.17
N LYS A 233 12.60 21.21 16.71
CA LYS A 233 13.86 21.88 17.09
C LYS A 233 15.06 20.94 16.84
N PRO A 234 15.73 21.01 15.68
CA PRO A 234 16.77 20.06 15.28
C PRO A 234 17.95 20.01 16.26
N ASP A 235 18.31 21.14 16.86
CA ASP A 235 19.41 21.29 17.82
C ASP A 235 19.24 20.41 19.08
N LYS A 236 18.00 20.03 19.41
CA LYS A 236 17.68 19.19 20.57
C LYS A 236 17.72 17.69 20.26
N GLY A 237 17.94 17.31 19.00
CA GLY A 237 18.04 15.92 18.54
C GLY A 237 19.34 15.22 18.97
N ALA A 238 20.47 15.94 18.98
CA ALA A 238 21.77 15.37 19.35
C ALA A 238 21.77 14.81 20.79
N LEU A 239 21.27 15.60 21.74
CA LEU A 239 21.10 15.16 23.12
C LEU A 239 20.08 14.02 23.25
N ALA A 240 19.17 13.83 22.28
CA ALA A 240 18.04 12.88 22.40
C ALA A 240 18.53 11.50 22.02
N ASN A 241 19.31 11.47 20.94
CA ASN A 241 20.03 10.29 20.49
C ASN A 241 21.08 9.82 21.51
N ALA A 242 21.56 10.72 22.38
CA ALA A 242 22.45 10.39 23.50
C ALA A 242 21.70 9.95 24.77
N GLY A 243 20.39 9.71 24.69
CA GLY A 243 19.56 9.21 25.79
C GLY A 243 19.15 10.24 26.83
N PHE A 244 19.42 11.52 26.60
CA PHE A 244 18.85 12.57 27.44
C PHE A 244 17.47 12.91 26.86
N HIS A 245 16.38 12.47 27.48
CA HIS A 245 15.04 12.84 27.04
C HIS A 245 14.57 14.15 27.70
N LYS A 246 13.58 14.82 27.10
CA LYS A 246 12.92 15.97 27.75
C LYS A 246 12.15 15.43 28.94
N VAL A 247 12.56 15.81 30.15
CA VAL A 247 11.76 15.62 31.35
C VAL A 247 10.69 16.70 31.35
N VAL A 248 9.42 16.31 31.29
CA VAL A 248 8.31 17.21 31.63
C VAL A 248 8.16 17.10 33.14
N ALA A 249 8.63 18.12 33.87
CA ALA A 249 8.49 18.12 35.31
C ALA A 249 7.00 18.20 35.67
N GLY A 250 6.55 17.33 36.59
CA GLY A 250 5.25 17.49 37.23
C GLY A 250 5.23 18.77 38.07
N GLY A 251 4.03 19.31 38.32
CA GLY A 251 3.84 20.53 39.10
C GLY A 251 4.54 20.47 40.47
N ALA A 252 5.11 21.59 40.90
CA ALA A 252 5.92 21.68 42.10
C ALA A 252 5.15 21.24 43.37
N PRO A 253 5.77 20.45 44.27
CA PRO A 253 5.23 20.23 45.61
C PRO A 253 5.19 21.55 46.40
N PRO A 254 4.22 21.74 47.31
CA PRO A 254 3.99 22.99 48.04
C PRO A 254 5.11 23.44 49.00
N ASP A 255 6.16 22.64 49.20
CA ASP A 255 7.28 22.90 50.12
C ASP A 255 8.40 23.79 49.55
N GLY A 256 8.10 24.63 48.55
CA GLY A 256 9.00 25.72 48.12
C GLY A 256 10.33 25.29 47.46
N ARG A 257 10.40 24.09 46.86
CA ARG A 257 11.56 23.70 46.03
C ARG A 257 11.48 24.36 44.64
N VAL A 258 12.66 24.76 44.16
CA VAL A 258 12.89 25.57 42.95
C VAL A 258 12.24 24.97 41.70
N GLU A 259 11.63 25.84 40.89
CA GLU A 259 11.15 25.54 39.54
C GLU A 259 12.23 24.80 38.71
N PRO A 260 11.86 23.76 37.95
CA PRO A 260 12.80 23.06 37.10
C PRO A 260 13.25 23.95 35.94
N ASP A 261 14.56 24.22 35.89
CA ASP A 261 15.24 24.96 34.82
C ASP A 261 14.86 24.41 33.42
N GLU A 262 14.47 25.30 32.49
CA GLU A 262 14.19 24.97 31.08
C GLU A 262 15.37 24.25 30.38
N HIS A 263 16.56 24.33 30.98
CA HIS A 263 17.81 23.72 30.52
C HIS A 263 18.30 22.54 31.38
N ALA A 264 17.46 21.94 32.23
CA ALA A 264 17.83 20.80 33.10
C ALA A 264 18.57 19.67 32.36
N ARG A 265 18.13 19.39 31.13
CA ARG A 265 18.73 18.38 30.24
C ARG A 265 20.15 18.73 29.80
N ALA A 266 20.39 19.98 29.42
CA ALA A 266 21.71 20.44 28.99
C ALA A 266 22.67 20.53 30.19
N ARG A 267 22.17 20.94 31.36
CA ARG A 267 22.93 20.96 32.60
C ARG A 267 23.35 19.55 33.03
N TYR A 268 22.45 18.57 32.94
CA TYR A 268 22.77 17.18 33.26
C TYR A 268 23.82 16.59 32.32
N HIS A 269 23.73 16.87 31.01
CA HIS A 269 24.76 16.51 30.04
C HIS A 269 26.14 17.12 30.37
N ARG A 270 26.18 18.41 30.74
CA ARG A 270 27.43 19.09 31.15
C ARG A 270 28.06 18.43 32.39
N LEU A 271 27.25 18.17 33.42
CA LEU A 271 27.72 17.54 34.66
C LEU A 271 28.27 16.12 34.43
N LEU A 272 27.60 15.32 33.59
CA LEU A 272 28.05 13.96 33.24
C LEU A 272 29.37 13.95 32.47
N ASN A 273 29.61 14.97 31.64
CA ASN A 273 30.83 15.09 30.86
C ASN A 273 31.95 15.86 31.57
N GLY A 274 31.76 16.22 32.85
CA GLY A 274 32.77 16.91 33.67
C GLY A 274 32.96 18.40 33.36
N GLU A 275 31.99 19.04 32.68
CA GLU A 275 32.02 20.47 32.39
C GLU A 275 31.45 21.27 33.58
N ALA A 276 32.27 22.13 34.20
CA ALA A 276 31.88 22.93 35.37
C ALA A 276 30.79 23.96 35.04
N ASP A 277 29.85 24.19 35.98
CA ASP A 277 28.82 25.23 35.87
C ASP A 277 29.47 26.62 35.86
N ALA A 278 29.43 27.32 34.72
CA ALA A 278 29.66 28.76 34.71
C ALA A 278 28.53 29.42 35.50
N SER A 279 28.83 29.96 36.69
CA SER A 279 27.87 30.78 37.45
C SER A 279 27.44 31.98 36.60
N PRO A 280 26.14 32.32 36.57
CA PRO A 280 25.74 33.61 36.06
C PRO A 280 26.26 34.68 37.02
N ALA A 281 27.08 35.60 36.50
CA ALA A 281 27.40 36.84 37.21
C ALA A 281 26.08 37.59 37.49
N GLY A 282 25.96 38.10 38.71
CA GLY A 282 24.83 38.93 39.11
C GLY A 282 24.85 40.31 38.46
N GLU A 283 23.66 40.92 38.47
CA GLU A 283 23.22 42.24 37.96
C GLU A 283 23.07 42.40 36.44
#